data_AF-A0A964ZIL9-F1
#
_entry.id   AF-A0A964ZIL9-F1
#
_cell.length_a   1.000
_cell.length_b   1.000
_cell.length_c   1.000
_cell.angle_alpha   90.00
_cell.angle_beta   90.00
_cell.angle_gamma   90.00
#
_symmetry.space_group_name_H-M   'P 1'
#
loop_
_entity.id
_entity.type
_entity.pdbx_description
1 polymer ?
#
loop_
_entity_poly.entity_id
_entity_poly.type
_entity_poly.pdbx_seq_one_letter_code
_entity_poly.pdbx_strand_id
1 'polypeptide(L)'
;MARYLVGIDLGTTNSALAYVDLDRTPRGTPRVNLQPFAVPQLVAPGEMSERALLPSFLYLPGAIDLPPGSLALPWDADDKPASATRPYVVGEFARNHGGKIPGRLVTSAKSWLCHPGVDRTSSLVPWSAPPDVQRLSPVEASVRYLRHFVEAWNHLIARGQEEFR
;
A
#
# COMPACT_ATOMS: atom_id res chain seq x y z
N MET A 1 22.72 -9.20 -12.41
CA MET A 1 22.75 -7.81 -11.87
C MET A 1 21.31 -7.35 -11.72
N ALA A 2 21.02 -6.44 -10.79
CA ALA A 2 19.67 -5.86 -10.70
C ALA A 2 19.39 -5.00 -11.94
N ARG A 3 18.19 -5.10 -12.53
CA ARG A 3 17.74 -4.24 -13.64
C ARG A 3 17.22 -2.89 -13.14
N TYR A 4 16.52 -2.89 -12.01
CA TYR A 4 15.91 -1.70 -11.44
C TYR A 4 16.50 -1.37 -10.06
N LEU A 5 16.72 -0.08 -9.80
CA LEU A 5 16.89 0.44 -8.44
C LEU A 5 15.60 1.15 -8.03
N VAL A 6 15.02 0.73 -6.91
CA VAL A 6 13.77 1.28 -6.39
C VAL A 6 14.06 2.05 -5.10
N GLY A 7 13.53 3.27 -5.02
CA GLY A 7 13.51 4.10 -3.81
C GLY A 7 12.08 4.30 -3.34
N ILE A 8 11.84 4.08 -2.05
CA ILE A 8 10.53 4.27 -1.43
C ILE A 8 10.67 5.28 -0.29
N ASP A 9 9.87 6.34 -0.34
CA ASP A 9 9.61 7.19 0.81
C ASP A 9 8.36 6.67 1.54
N LEU A 10 8.55 6.17 2.76
CA LEU A 10 7.46 5.66 3.62
C LEU A 10 7.10 6.72 4.66
N GLY A 11 6.29 7.69 4.25
CA GLY A 11 5.91 8.83 5.07
C GLY A 11 4.69 8.58 5.96
N THR A 12 4.48 9.50 6.90
CA THR A 12 3.35 9.44 7.87
C THR A 12 1.99 9.61 7.21
N THR A 13 1.89 10.51 6.22
CA THR A 13 0.63 10.85 5.55
C THR A 13 0.56 10.28 4.13
N ASN A 14 1.67 10.34 3.40
CA ASN A 14 1.79 9.83 2.04
C ASN A 14 3.09 9.06 1.91
N SER A 15 3.10 8.11 0.99
CA SER A 15 4.26 7.37 0.55
C SER A 15 4.43 7.52 -0.95
N ALA A 16 5.65 7.37 -1.43
CA ALA A 16 5.97 7.47 -2.86
C ALA A 16 6.98 6.39 -3.25
N LEU A 17 6.92 5.96 -4.50
CA LEU A 17 7.92 5.08 -5.10
C LEU A 17 8.49 5.78 -6.34
N ALA A 18 9.81 5.72 -6.49
CA ALA A 18 10.51 6.10 -7.70
C ALA A 18 11.55 5.04 -8.04
N TYR A 19 11.93 4.95 -9.30
CA TYR A 19 12.86 3.93 -9.76
C TYR A 19 13.78 4.40 -10.88
N VAL A 20 14.85 3.65 -11.09
CA VAL A 20 15.82 3.84 -12.16
C VAL A 20 15.96 2.50 -12.89
N ASP A 21 15.85 2.53 -14.22
CA ASP A 21 16.21 1.41 -15.08
C ASP A 21 17.72 1.48 -15.36
N LEU A 22 18.47 0.53 -14.82
CA LEU A 22 19.93 0.48 -14.90
C LEU A 22 20.43 0.12 -16.30
N ASP A 23 19.66 -0.63 -17.08
CA ASP A 23 20.01 -0.92 -18.47
C ASP A 23 19.92 0.35 -19.34
N ARG A 24 19.07 1.29 -18.93
CA ARG A 24 18.93 2.62 -19.54
C ARG A 24 19.80 3.69 -18.88
N THR A 25 20.60 3.33 -17.87
CA THR A 25 21.44 4.27 -17.12
C THR A 25 22.88 3.72 -16.97
N PRO A 26 23.73 3.87 -18.00
CA PRO A 26 25.11 3.40 -17.93
C PRO A 26 25.91 4.00 -16.77
N ARG A 27 26.94 3.28 -16.29
CA ARG A 27 27.85 3.79 -15.25
C ARG A 27 28.52 5.08 -15.72
N GLY A 28 28.59 6.08 -14.83
CA GLY A 28 29.16 7.39 -15.14
C GLY A 28 28.19 8.39 -15.77
N THR A 29 26.90 8.03 -15.91
CA THR A 29 25.87 8.97 -16.38
C THR A 29 25.76 10.16 -15.40
N PRO A 30 25.97 11.42 -15.83
CA PRO A 30 25.98 12.58 -14.95
C PRO A 30 24.61 12.89 -14.31
N ARG A 31 23.52 12.47 -14.95
CA ARG A 31 22.14 12.61 -14.48
C ARG A 31 21.43 11.28 -14.59
N VAL A 32 21.05 10.73 -13.46
CA VAL A 32 20.24 9.51 -13.39
C VAL A 32 18.82 9.83 -13.86
N ASN A 33 18.26 8.98 -14.74
CA ASN A 33 16.88 9.10 -15.17
C ASN A 33 15.94 8.52 -14.09
N LEU A 34 15.62 9.34 -13.09
CA LEU A 34 14.71 8.98 -12.01
C LEU A 34 13.26 9.06 -12.51
N GLN A 35 12.54 7.94 -12.44
CA GLN A 35 11.15 7.86 -12.87
C GLN A 35 10.23 7.76 -11.64
N PRO A 36 9.26 8.67 -11.47
CA PRO A 36 8.22 8.49 -10.47
C PRO A 36 7.33 7.31 -10.88
N PHE A 37 6.92 6.50 -9.91
CA PHE A 37 5.97 5.42 -10.15
C PHE A 37 4.55 5.90 -9.87
N ALA A 38 3.71 5.90 -10.91
CA ALA A 38 2.30 6.20 -10.78
C ALA A 38 1.60 4.99 -10.14
N VAL A 39 1.13 5.13 -8.90
CA VAL A 39 0.63 4.04 -8.06
C VAL A 39 -0.84 3.78 -8.38
N PRO A 40 -1.21 2.64 -9.01
CA PRO A 40 -2.59 2.25 -9.16
C PRO A 40 -3.18 1.93 -7.79
N GLN A 41 -4.30 2.53 -7.46
CA GLN A 41 -4.98 2.35 -6.18
C GLN A 41 -6.47 2.58 -6.35
N LEU A 42 -7.26 2.05 -5.43
CA LEU A 42 -8.69 2.34 -5.38
C LEU A 42 -8.91 3.81 -5.01
N VAL A 43 -9.82 4.45 -5.72
CA VAL A 43 -10.27 5.84 -5.48
C VAL A 43 -11.75 5.90 -5.08
N ALA A 44 -12.51 4.90 -5.51
CA ALA A 44 -13.89 4.61 -5.10
C ALA A 44 -14.11 3.07 -5.06
N PRO A 45 -15.26 2.57 -4.56
CA PRO A 45 -15.56 1.14 -4.56
C PRO A 45 -15.47 0.53 -5.97
N GLY A 46 -14.56 -0.43 -6.17
CA GLY A 46 -14.33 -1.06 -7.48
C GLY A 46 -13.70 -0.16 -8.55
N GLU A 47 -13.33 1.07 -8.23
CA GLU A 47 -12.76 2.04 -9.18
C GLU A 47 -11.29 2.30 -8.86
N MET A 48 -10.42 2.08 -9.84
CA MET A 48 -8.99 2.33 -9.73
C MET A 48 -8.55 3.53 -10.57
N SER A 49 -7.57 4.24 -10.06
CA SER A 49 -6.83 5.24 -10.83
C SER A 49 -5.38 5.28 -10.37
N GLU A 50 -4.50 5.72 -11.26
CA GLU A 50 -3.12 6.03 -10.91
C GLU A 50 -3.03 7.37 -10.16
N ARG A 51 -2.11 7.42 -9.19
CA ARG A 51 -1.76 8.63 -8.45
C ARG A 51 -0.26 8.72 -8.29
N ALA A 52 0.27 9.94 -8.23
CA ALA A 52 1.69 10.16 -7.95
C ALA A 52 2.12 9.70 -6.55
N LEU A 53 1.17 9.64 -5.60
CA LEU A 53 1.41 9.28 -4.20
C LEU A 53 0.43 8.21 -3.75
N LEU A 54 0.84 7.40 -2.79
CA LEU A 54 -0.03 6.50 -2.04
C LEU A 54 -0.28 7.09 -0.65
N PRO A 55 -1.50 7.54 -0.31
CA PRO A 55 -1.81 7.92 1.05
C PRO A 55 -1.53 6.77 2.03
N SER A 56 -0.78 7.06 3.10
CA SER A 56 -0.39 6.10 4.15
C SER A 56 -1.54 5.83 5.13
N PHE A 57 -2.69 5.43 4.57
CA PHE A 57 -3.94 5.15 5.24
C PHE A 57 -4.33 3.71 4.94
N LEU A 58 -4.81 2.99 5.95
CA LEU A 58 -5.34 1.64 5.81
C LEU A 58 -6.73 1.57 6.42
N TYR A 59 -7.69 1.08 5.66
CA TYR A 59 -9.06 0.91 6.09
C TYR A 59 -9.40 -0.58 6.23
N LEU A 60 -10.04 -0.92 7.36
CA LEU A 60 -10.46 -2.26 7.77
C LEU A 60 -11.99 -2.35 7.73
N PRO A 61 -12.59 -2.73 6.58
CA PRO A 61 -14.04 -2.78 6.43
C PRO A 61 -14.69 -3.76 7.41
N GLY A 62 -15.85 -3.38 7.94
CA GLY A 62 -16.81 -4.30 8.55
C GLY A 62 -17.58 -5.10 7.50
N ALA A 63 -18.31 -6.13 7.96
CA ALA A 63 -19.05 -7.04 7.09
C ALA A 63 -20.15 -6.37 6.23
N ILE A 64 -20.66 -5.22 6.66
CA ILE A 64 -21.75 -4.48 6.00
C ILE A 64 -21.31 -3.12 5.44
N ASP A 65 -20.02 -2.79 5.55
CA ASP A 65 -19.52 -1.45 5.22
C ASP A 65 -19.45 -1.20 3.72
N LEU A 66 -19.18 -2.26 2.94
CA LEU A 66 -18.96 -2.19 1.49
C LEU A 66 -19.63 -3.36 0.77
N PRO A 67 -20.14 -3.14 -0.47
CA PRO A 67 -20.59 -4.23 -1.31
C PRO A 67 -19.48 -5.28 -1.54
N PRO A 68 -19.81 -6.58 -1.68
CA PRO A 68 -18.83 -7.62 -1.99
C PRO A 68 -17.99 -7.28 -3.23
N GLY A 69 -16.69 -7.57 -3.18
CA GLY A 69 -15.77 -7.32 -4.29
C GLY A 69 -15.33 -5.85 -4.47
N SER A 70 -15.87 -4.90 -3.71
CA SER A 70 -15.53 -3.47 -3.82
C SER A 70 -14.05 -3.13 -3.57
N LEU A 71 -13.32 -4.03 -2.90
CA LEU A 71 -11.91 -3.88 -2.59
C LEU A 71 -10.99 -4.69 -3.52
N ALA A 72 -11.54 -5.40 -4.49
CA ALA A 72 -10.74 -6.25 -5.37
C ALA A 72 -9.75 -5.42 -6.20
N LEU A 73 -8.52 -5.90 -6.27
CA LEU A 73 -7.49 -5.39 -7.16
C LEU A 73 -7.20 -6.43 -8.26
N PRO A 74 -6.76 -6.00 -9.46
CA PRO A 74 -6.46 -6.89 -10.58
C PRO A 74 -5.45 -8.00 -10.24
N TRP A 75 -4.54 -7.74 -9.30
CA TRP A 75 -3.49 -8.65 -8.85
C TRP A 75 -3.88 -9.52 -7.65
N ASP A 76 -5.08 -9.35 -7.06
CA ASP A 76 -5.53 -10.24 -5.98
C ASP A 76 -5.83 -11.66 -6.51
N ALA A 77 -6.11 -11.81 -7.82
CA ALA A 77 -6.39 -13.08 -8.48
C ALA A 77 -5.12 -13.86 -8.87
N ASP A 78 -3.96 -13.20 -8.94
CA ASP A 78 -2.72 -13.81 -9.44
C ASP A 78 -2.07 -14.76 -8.40
N ASP A 79 -2.39 -14.62 -7.11
CA ASP A 79 -1.77 -15.38 -6.00
C ASP A 79 -2.77 -16.04 -5.02
N LYS A 80 -4.08 -15.90 -5.24
CA LYS A 80 -5.11 -16.42 -4.32
C LYS A 80 -6.29 -17.03 -5.08
N PRO A 81 -6.97 -18.03 -4.49
CA PRO A 81 -8.22 -18.54 -5.07
C PRO A 81 -9.20 -17.38 -5.28
N ALA A 82 -9.98 -17.43 -6.36
CA ALA A 82 -10.92 -16.38 -6.77
C ALA A 82 -11.94 -15.94 -5.68
N SER A 83 -12.05 -16.70 -4.58
CA SER A 83 -12.89 -16.41 -3.41
C SER A 83 -12.21 -15.57 -2.33
N ALA A 84 -10.90 -15.33 -2.40
CA ALA A 84 -10.14 -14.66 -1.34
C ALA A 84 -10.07 -13.15 -1.57
N THR A 85 -11.15 -12.45 -1.23
CA THR A 85 -11.19 -10.98 -1.21
C THR A 85 -10.20 -10.45 -0.19
N ARG A 86 -9.39 -9.44 -0.54
CA ARG A 86 -8.53 -8.76 0.45
C ARG A 86 -9.39 -8.14 1.56
N PRO A 87 -9.04 -8.34 2.85
CA PRO A 87 -9.86 -7.85 3.97
C PRO A 87 -9.53 -6.41 4.36
N TYR A 88 -8.78 -5.67 3.54
CA TYR A 88 -8.37 -4.30 3.80
C TYR A 88 -8.12 -3.55 2.50
N VAL A 89 -8.02 -2.22 2.58
CA VAL A 89 -7.57 -1.38 1.48
C VAL A 89 -6.61 -0.32 2.00
N VAL A 90 -5.65 0.10 1.16
CA VAL A 90 -4.73 1.20 1.46
C VAL A 90 -4.87 2.31 0.42
N GLY A 91 -4.33 3.50 0.70
CA GLY A 91 -4.29 4.60 -0.26
C GLY A 91 -5.49 5.55 -0.21
N GLU A 92 -5.82 6.15 -1.35
CA GLU A 92 -6.81 7.22 -1.49
C GLU A 92 -8.21 6.81 -1.05
N PHE A 93 -8.71 5.65 -1.49
CA PHE A 93 -10.00 5.16 -1.03
C PHE A 93 -10.01 4.89 0.48
N ALA A 94 -8.94 4.31 1.04
CA ALA A 94 -8.81 4.09 2.47
C ALA A 94 -8.89 5.41 3.26
N ARG A 95 -8.19 6.45 2.79
CA ARG A 95 -8.24 7.80 3.37
C ARG A 95 -9.65 8.40 3.31
N ASN A 96 -10.26 8.40 2.13
CA ASN A 96 -11.52 9.11 1.88
C ASN A 96 -12.72 8.41 2.53
N HIS A 97 -12.80 7.08 2.41
CA HIS A 97 -13.87 6.29 3.01
C HIS A 97 -13.66 6.11 4.51
N GLY A 98 -12.45 5.69 4.92
CA GLY A 98 -12.13 5.46 6.33
C GLY A 98 -12.19 6.73 7.18
N GLY A 99 -12.00 7.92 6.59
CA GLY A 99 -12.18 9.20 7.27
C GLY A 99 -13.61 9.41 7.79
N LYS A 100 -14.60 8.71 7.21
CA LYS A 100 -15.99 8.72 7.66
C LYS A 100 -16.25 7.73 8.80
N ILE A 101 -15.35 6.77 9.01
CA ILE A 101 -15.47 5.70 10.02
C ILE A 101 -14.13 5.55 10.77
N PRO A 102 -13.74 6.51 11.62
CA PRO A 102 -12.39 6.56 12.19
C PRO A 102 -11.96 5.32 12.98
N GLY A 103 -12.91 4.63 13.63
CA GLY A 103 -12.61 3.39 14.37
C GLY A 103 -12.11 2.23 13.49
N ARG A 104 -12.28 2.34 12.17
CA ARG A 104 -11.80 1.35 11.18
C ARG A 104 -10.62 1.84 10.35
N LEU A 105 -10.13 3.05 10.61
CA LEU A 105 -9.07 3.68 9.83
C LEU A 105 -7.77 3.72 10.63
N VAL A 106 -6.74 3.10 10.09
CA VAL A 106 -5.35 3.27 10.54
C VAL A 106 -4.76 4.50 9.86
N THR A 107 -4.25 5.42 10.68
CA THR A 107 -3.48 6.59 10.26
C THR A 107 -2.18 6.66 11.05
N SER A 108 -1.21 7.44 10.56
CA SER A 108 0.03 7.74 11.29
C SER A 108 0.83 6.51 11.73
N ALA A 109 0.75 5.39 11.00
CA ALA A 109 1.45 4.16 11.33
C ALA A 109 2.97 4.39 11.45
N LYS A 110 3.56 5.23 10.59
CA LYS A 110 4.98 5.63 10.64
C LYS A 110 5.36 6.30 11.96
N SER A 111 4.49 7.14 12.52
CA SER A 111 4.74 7.80 13.79
C SER A 111 4.73 6.79 14.93
N TRP A 112 3.75 5.89 14.97
CA TRP A 112 3.69 4.80 15.96
C TRP A 112 4.86 3.83 15.82
N LEU A 113 5.30 3.54 14.60
CA LEU A 113 6.45 2.68 14.32
C LEU A 113 7.74 3.23 14.92
N CYS A 114 7.88 4.56 15.00
CA CYS A 114 9.05 5.24 15.52
C CYS A 114 8.85 5.81 16.94
N HIS A 115 7.70 5.57 17.57
CA HIS A 115 7.41 6.11 18.89
C HIS A 115 8.06 5.24 19.98
N PRO A 116 9.00 5.75 20.79
CA PRO A 116 9.79 4.94 21.72
C PRO A 116 8.97 4.39 22.90
N GLY A 117 7.83 5.02 23.23
CA GLY A 117 6.98 4.62 24.34
C GLY A 117 5.96 3.52 24.02
N VAL A 118 6.02 2.89 22.84
CA VAL A 118 5.11 1.77 22.49
C VAL A 118 5.87 0.59 21.94
N ASP A 119 5.33 -0.61 22.13
CA ASP A 119 5.76 -1.77 21.37
C ASP A 119 5.15 -1.70 19.95
N ARG A 120 6.00 -1.34 18.98
CA ARG A 120 5.64 -1.23 17.56
C ARG A 120 5.21 -2.55 16.90
N THR A 121 5.37 -3.68 17.58
CA THR A 121 4.92 -5.00 17.12
C THR A 121 3.59 -5.44 17.74
N SER A 122 3.13 -4.73 18.77
CA SER A 122 1.84 -5.00 19.43
C SER A 122 0.65 -4.49 18.61
N SER A 123 -0.50 -5.17 18.70
CA SER A 123 -1.76 -4.77 18.05
C SER A 123 -2.37 -3.54 18.72
N LEU A 124 -2.11 -2.34 18.18
CA LEU A 124 -2.49 -1.06 18.79
C LEU A 124 -3.29 -0.11 17.89
N VAL A 125 -3.28 -0.28 16.56
CA VAL A 125 -4.01 0.60 15.61
C VAL A 125 -5.12 -0.15 14.85
N PRO A 126 -6.28 0.45 14.56
CA PRO A 126 -6.73 1.76 15.01
C PRO A 126 -6.89 1.80 16.54
N TRP A 127 -6.51 2.91 17.16
CA TRP A 127 -6.57 3.04 18.62
C TRP A 127 -8.02 2.94 19.14
N SER A 128 -8.96 3.56 18.42
CA SER A 128 -10.39 3.59 18.69
C SER A 128 -11.17 2.46 17.99
N ALA A 129 -10.51 1.31 17.76
CA ALA A 129 -11.14 0.17 17.11
C ALA A 129 -12.35 -0.35 17.91
N PRO A 130 -13.52 -0.54 17.27
CA PRO A 130 -14.64 -1.26 17.89
C PRO A 130 -14.29 -2.76 18.07
N PRO A 131 -15.05 -3.51 18.88
CA PRO A 131 -14.73 -4.91 19.22
C PRO A 131 -14.60 -5.87 18.04
N ASP A 132 -15.29 -5.58 16.93
CA ASP A 132 -15.28 -6.39 15.71
C ASP A 132 -14.08 -6.08 14.78
N VAL A 133 -13.27 -5.06 15.09
CA VAL A 133 -12.09 -4.67 14.31
C VAL A 133 -10.84 -5.24 14.94
N GLN A 134 -10.17 -6.13 14.20
CA GLN A 134 -8.85 -6.61 14.59
C GLN A 134 -7.82 -5.49 14.49
N ARG A 135 -7.29 -5.05 15.63
CA ARG A 135 -6.16 -4.12 15.68
C ARG A 135 -4.90 -4.75 15.09
N LEU A 136 -4.14 -3.92 14.39
CA LEU A 136 -2.85 -4.22 13.78
C LEU A 136 -1.73 -3.55 14.55
N SER A 137 -0.51 -4.05 14.36
CA SER A 137 0.68 -3.34 14.79
C SER A 137 1.08 -2.26 13.77
N PRO A 138 1.82 -1.22 14.20
CA PRO A 138 2.43 -0.26 13.29
C PRO A 138 3.28 -0.92 12.21
N VAL A 139 4.02 -1.98 12.56
CA VAL A 139 4.79 -2.79 11.60
C VAL A 139 3.87 -3.40 10.54
N GLU A 140 2.79 -4.07 10.94
CA GLU A 140 1.87 -4.72 10.01
C GLU A 140 1.17 -3.70 9.08
N ALA A 141 0.75 -2.56 9.61
CA ALA A 141 0.18 -1.48 8.81
C ALA A 141 1.18 -0.96 7.75
N SER A 142 2.44 -0.73 8.15
CA SER A 142 3.50 -0.33 7.22
C SER A 142 3.82 -1.40 6.18
N VAL A 143 3.84 -2.68 6.57
CA VAL A 143 4.02 -3.80 5.63
C VAL A 143 2.93 -3.80 4.57
N ARG A 144 1.67 -3.53 4.93
CA ARG A 144 0.57 -3.47 3.96
C ARG A 144 0.68 -2.31 2.96
N TYR A 145 1.27 -1.18 3.36
CA TYR A 145 1.60 -0.10 2.43
C TYR A 145 2.69 -0.53 1.43
N LEU A 146 3.77 -1.13 1.94
CA LEU A 146 4.88 -1.62 1.10
C LEU A 146 4.42 -2.76 0.19
N ARG A 147 3.58 -3.67 0.68
CA ARG A 147 3.01 -4.76 -0.11
C ARG A 147 2.20 -4.23 -1.28
N HIS A 148 1.41 -3.16 -1.10
CA HIS A 148 0.67 -2.54 -2.20
C HIS A 148 1.62 -2.02 -3.30
N PHE A 149 2.76 -1.43 -2.93
CA PHE A 149 3.77 -1.03 -3.91
C PHE A 149 4.37 -2.24 -4.65
N VAL A 150 4.72 -3.31 -3.94
CA VAL A 150 5.26 -4.54 -4.55
C VAL A 150 4.26 -5.17 -5.52
N GLU A 151 3.01 -5.33 -5.09
CA GLU A 151 1.96 -5.91 -5.92
C GLU A 151 1.69 -5.04 -7.17
N ALA A 152 1.60 -3.72 -7.01
CA ALA A 152 1.42 -2.79 -8.12
C ALA A 152 2.62 -2.80 -9.08
N TRP A 153 3.85 -2.83 -8.55
CA TRP A 153 5.06 -2.97 -9.34
C TRP A 153 5.06 -4.26 -10.15
N ASN A 154 4.70 -5.38 -9.52
CA ASN A 154 4.66 -6.68 -10.17
C ASN A 154 3.60 -6.75 -11.27
N HIS A 155 2.47 -6.07 -11.06
CA HIS A 155 1.41 -5.98 -12.05
C HIS A 155 1.77 -5.12 -13.27
N LEU A 156 2.45 -4.00 -13.07
CA LEU A 156 2.74 -3.03 -14.14
C LEU A 156 4.09 -3.25 -14.84
N ILE A 157 5.12 -3.63 -14.09
CA ILE A 157 6.50 -3.69 -14.56
C ILE A 157 6.98 -5.14 -14.71
N ALA A 158 6.74 -5.99 -13.71
CA ALA A 158 7.26 -7.36 -13.70
C ALA A 158 6.33 -8.42 -14.30
N ARG A 159 5.19 -8.02 -14.89
CA ARG A 159 4.19 -8.97 -15.38
C ARG A 159 4.76 -9.79 -16.54
N GLY A 160 4.82 -11.10 -16.36
CA GLY A 160 5.40 -12.03 -17.34
C GLY A 160 6.93 -12.02 -17.38
N GLN A 161 7.59 -11.36 -16.42
CA GLN A 161 9.05 -11.28 -16.29
C GLN A 161 9.41 -11.54 -14.82
N GLU A 162 9.44 -12.83 -14.43
CA GLU A 162 9.63 -13.26 -13.04
C GLU A 162 10.91 -12.72 -12.40
N GLU A 163 11.94 -12.45 -13.21
CA GLU A 163 13.20 -11.86 -12.79
C GLU A 163 13.11 -10.41 -12.28
N PHE A 164 11.97 -9.73 -12.46
CA PHE A 164 11.74 -8.35 -12.01
C PHE A 164 10.75 -8.23 -10.83
N ARG A 165 10.28 -9.36 -10.31
CA ARG A 165 9.37 -9.44 -9.15
C ARG A 165 10.06 -9.15 -7.82
#